data_AF-A0A7S2EFA7-F1
#
_entry.id   AF-A0A7S2EFA7-F1
#
_cell.length_a   1.000
_cell.length_b   1.000
_cell.length_c   1.000
_cell.angle_alpha   90.00
_cell.angle_beta   90.00
_cell.angle_gamma   90.00
#
_symmetry.space_group_name_H-M   'P 1'
#
loop_
_entity.id
_entity.type
_entity.pdbx_description
1 polymer ?
#
loop_
_entity_poly.entity_id
_entity_poly.type
_entity_poly.pdbx_seq_one_letter_code
_entity_poly.pdbx_strand_id
1 'polypeptide(L)'
;SCPPCRALLVGLITRACLGTHPDLLLDAHLYFKRIQTKMTDSIFTIPSSTWASAVVPLLDGSDLLSLRAASSRARSLLHESDESEIMWGTLLDRDFGFRKDEAAGTAAAEAVVHHLKTIRVLPQPESRPREAVTIFGSTASESVFTASTCFDSWKHWKKATCRFYDGAPESSECTLHGPYFLRAASLWSKIEKWCDASGSFGLRVKSTFQSGITYRKWQSSNEIHQKGLMASQAIFSFYDGQEMPANHESLFAGLLGGYSRHDKCVCTRILGQSEGNLCPLQGYLTLALSFQRDKAFILHVHTGRVFFFSPMSRKKVPATTLGQGMNEQFDSALVWLEEYADRLLNMYTFGEMIPGEPTSKSILLYPTLRDQGEIRTAGEPDEAQIVSRAVTRGVEVVASSVFCPEFLHLGLAYIYSIRIRLLAPGDFGYASRAERGFETCQLRARHWHIHDSIKGETDHVNGLGVIGYYPLLKEGCYRADTEEHVGEEKSGVFTYQSCTGPGHGFFEGTLTFVPGSLQNPTGNDFEVEVAPFTLNSNPQFLY
;
A
#
# COMPACT_ATOMS: atom_id res chain seq x y z
N SER A 1 43.80 10.58 37.40
CA SER A 1 44.35 11.96 37.35
C SER A 1 44.05 12.69 36.04
N CYS A 2 43.31 12.08 35.09
CA CYS A 2 42.83 12.74 33.87
C CYS A 2 41.30 12.97 33.99
N PRO A 3 40.78 14.21 33.91
CA PRO A 3 39.35 14.52 34.08
C PRO A 3 38.40 13.79 33.09
N PRO A 4 38.73 13.65 31.78
CA PRO A 4 37.96 12.85 30.83
C PRO A 4 37.78 11.39 31.27
N CYS A 5 38.84 10.79 31.84
CA CYS A 5 38.77 9.41 32.33
C CYS A 5 37.84 9.24 33.53
N ARG A 6 37.62 10.29 34.34
CA ARG A 6 36.64 10.25 35.45
C ARG A 6 35.20 10.32 34.95
N ALA A 7 34.91 11.14 33.94
CA ALA A 7 33.57 11.23 33.36
C ALA A 7 33.16 9.92 32.67
N LEU A 8 34.09 9.32 31.90
CA LEU A 8 33.88 8.01 31.28
C LEU A 8 33.69 6.89 32.31
N LEU A 9 34.49 6.90 33.38
CA LEU A 9 34.41 5.92 34.48
C LEU A 9 33.10 6.05 35.27
N VAL A 10 32.60 7.26 35.51
CA VAL A 10 31.30 7.48 36.16
C VAL A 10 30.14 7.04 35.25
N GLY A 11 30.20 7.29 33.95
CA GLY A 11 29.22 6.77 32.98
C GLY A 11 29.19 5.25 32.91
N LEU A 12 30.37 4.61 32.90
CA LEU A 12 30.51 3.15 32.91
C LEU A 12 30.04 2.51 34.24
N ILE A 13 30.36 3.12 35.38
CA ILE A 13 29.93 2.66 36.71
C ILE A 13 28.41 2.80 36.86
N THR A 14 27.82 3.91 36.38
CA THR A 14 26.37 4.13 36.45
C THR A 14 25.61 3.08 35.64
N ARG A 15 26.11 2.73 34.45
CA ARG A 15 25.50 1.70 33.59
C ARG A 15 25.69 0.28 34.14
N ALA A 16 26.83 -0.01 34.78
CA ALA A 16 27.07 -1.28 35.46
C ALA A 16 26.18 -1.47 36.70
N CYS A 17 25.87 -0.39 37.43
CA CYS A 17 24.98 -0.43 38.58
C CYS A 17 23.48 -0.50 38.20
N LEU A 18 23.07 0.10 37.07
CA LEU A 18 21.68 0.10 36.60
C LEU A 18 21.17 -1.28 36.13
N GLY A 19 22.06 -2.24 35.85
CA GLY A 19 21.67 -3.58 35.40
C GLY A 19 21.46 -4.62 36.51
N THR A 20 21.81 -4.32 37.77
CA THR A 20 21.95 -5.37 38.82
C THR A 20 21.14 -5.14 40.10
N HIS A 21 20.74 -3.91 40.44
CA HIS A 21 19.95 -3.65 41.66
C HIS A 21 18.98 -2.46 41.51
N PRO A 22 17.66 -2.71 41.40
CA PRO A 22 16.67 -1.65 41.16
C PRO A 22 16.45 -0.69 42.34
N ASP A 23 16.77 -1.09 43.58
CA ASP A 23 16.55 -0.25 44.77
C ASP A 23 17.54 0.93 44.90
N LEU A 24 18.60 0.98 44.09
CA LEU A 24 19.58 2.07 44.05
C LEU A 24 19.22 3.18 43.03
N LEU A 25 18.14 3.03 42.26
CA LEU A 25 17.74 3.95 41.18
C LEU A 25 17.47 5.39 41.65
N LEU A 26 16.79 5.55 42.78
CA LEU A 26 16.37 6.88 43.25
C LEU A 26 17.56 7.71 43.78
N ASP A 27 18.47 7.06 44.51
CA ASP A 27 19.69 7.69 45.03
C ASP A 27 20.71 7.96 43.93
N ALA A 28 20.86 7.06 42.95
CA ALA A 28 21.73 7.28 41.79
C ALA A 28 21.22 8.46 40.92
N HIS A 29 19.90 8.60 40.73
CA HIS A 29 19.32 9.68 39.94
C HIS A 29 19.45 11.05 40.66
N LEU A 30 19.26 11.09 41.98
CA LEU A 30 19.50 12.28 42.81
C LEU A 30 21.00 12.64 42.89
N TYR A 31 21.88 11.64 42.94
CA TYR A 31 23.33 11.82 42.90
C TYR A 31 23.80 12.33 41.54
N PHE A 32 23.21 11.84 40.44
CA PHE A 32 23.46 12.33 39.08
C PHE A 32 23.02 13.80 38.93
N LYS A 33 21.83 14.18 39.42
CA LYS A 33 21.37 15.58 39.46
C LYS A 33 22.32 16.51 40.24
N ARG A 34 22.87 16.05 41.38
CA ARG A 34 23.85 16.81 42.18
C ARG A 34 25.24 16.90 41.52
N ILE A 35 25.63 15.87 40.77
CA ILE A 35 26.87 15.87 39.97
C ILE A 35 26.71 16.76 38.73
N GLN A 36 25.54 16.80 38.10
CA GLN A 36 25.24 17.58 36.89
C GLN A 36 25.56 19.07 37.06
N THR A 37 25.35 19.63 38.26
CA THR A 37 25.64 21.06 38.56
C THR A 37 27.13 21.35 38.79
N LYS A 38 27.95 20.35 39.15
CA LYS A 38 29.41 20.49 39.34
C LYS A 38 30.23 19.96 38.15
N MET A 39 29.64 19.09 37.33
CA MET A 39 30.30 18.49 36.16
C MET A 39 30.27 19.39 34.93
N THR A 40 29.32 20.31 34.81
CA THR A 40 29.16 21.19 33.64
C THR A 40 30.52 21.79 33.22
N ASP A 41 31.25 22.46 34.11
CA ASP A 41 32.51 23.12 33.72
C ASP A 41 33.65 22.17 33.32
N SER A 42 33.71 20.96 33.90
CA SER A 42 34.75 19.95 33.57
C SER A 42 34.42 19.13 32.33
N ILE A 43 33.13 18.88 32.08
CA ILE A 43 32.62 18.21 30.87
C ILE A 43 33.04 18.96 29.61
N PHE A 44 33.11 20.30 29.67
CA PHE A 44 33.50 21.13 28.54
C PHE A 44 35.03 21.21 28.29
N THR A 45 35.83 20.45 29.04
CA THR A 45 37.25 20.21 28.70
C THR A 45 37.43 19.00 27.77
N ILE A 46 36.38 18.21 27.56
CA ILE A 46 36.37 17.07 26.65
C ILE A 46 36.34 17.61 25.21
N PRO A 47 37.26 17.16 24.32
CA PRO A 47 37.18 17.49 22.90
C PRO A 47 35.81 17.12 22.34
N SER A 48 35.26 17.97 21.49
CA SER A 48 33.92 17.81 20.92
C SER A 48 33.74 16.50 20.16
N SER A 49 34.79 16.00 19.49
CA SER A 49 34.83 14.67 18.88
C SER A 49 34.68 13.52 19.89
N THR A 50 35.26 13.66 21.09
CA THR A 50 35.12 12.68 22.18
C THR A 50 33.75 12.79 22.84
N TRP A 51 33.19 14.01 22.91
CA TRP A 51 31.84 14.23 23.39
C TRP A 51 30.81 13.51 22.50
N ALA A 52 30.90 13.71 21.18
CA ALA A 52 30.02 13.09 20.20
C ALA A 52 30.13 11.56 20.15
N SER A 53 31.35 11.01 20.23
CA SER A 53 31.57 9.56 20.09
C SER A 53 31.42 8.75 21.38
N ALA A 54 31.66 9.35 22.56
CA ALA A 54 31.73 8.59 23.81
C ALA A 54 30.66 8.98 24.85
N VAL A 55 30.14 10.21 24.81
CA VAL A 55 29.17 10.69 25.82
C VAL A 55 27.74 10.63 25.29
N VAL A 56 27.51 11.07 24.05
CA VAL A 56 26.18 11.05 23.42
C VAL A 56 25.52 9.66 23.42
N PRO A 57 26.22 8.56 23.09
CA PRO A 57 25.59 7.23 23.10
C PRO A 57 25.07 6.79 24.47
N LEU A 58 25.52 7.46 25.55
CA LEU A 58 25.18 7.15 26.94
C LEU A 58 24.05 8.02 27.50
N LEU A 59 23.67 9.11 26.82
CA LEU A 59 22.64 10.06 27.30
C LEU A 59 21.39 9.95 26.44
N ASP A 60 20.21 9.88 27.06
CA ASP A 60 18.98 9.95 26.31
C ASP A 60 18.74 11.36 25.75
N GLY A 61 17.82 11.52 24.80
CA GLY A 61 17.55 12.83 24.21
C GLY A 61 16.99 13.86 25.22
N SER A 62 16.33 13.40 26.29
CA SER A 62 15.79 14.24 27.36
C SER A 62 16.90 14.78 28.28
N ASP A 63 17.88 13.96 28.59
CA ASP A 63 19.09 14.30 29.33
C ASP A 63 19.93 15.32 28.56
N LEU A 64 20.05 15.15 27.24
CA LEU A 64 20.75 16.10 26.37
C LEU A 64 20.03 17.45 26.30
N LEU A 65 18.68 17.46 26.24
CA LEU A 65 17.91 18.70 26.36
C LEU A 65 18.08 19.38 27.72
N SER A 66 18.12 18.60 28.80
CA SER A 66 18.33 19.12 30.16
C SER A 66 19.72 19.73 30.31
N LEU A 67 20.75 19.07 29.76
CA LEU A 67 22.12 19.57 29.72
C LEU A 67 22.23 20.85 28.88
N ARG A 68 21.51 20.90 27.75
CA ARG A 68 21.41 22.10 26.90
C ARG A 68 20.83 23.29 27.65
N ALA A 69 19.79 23.08 28.45
CA ALA A 69 19.16 24.14 29.22
C ALA A 69 20.05 24.62 30.37
N ALA A 70 20.94 23.77 30.88
CA ALA A 70 21.81 24.05 32.01
C ALA A 70 23.08 24.86 31.66
N SER A 71 23.49 24.98 30.39
CA SER A 71 24.73 25.65 30.00
C SER A 71 24.68 26.29 28.61
N SER A 72 25.13 27.56 28.49
CA SER A 72 25.27 28.26 27.21
C SER A 72 26.31 27.61 26.30
N ARG A 73 27.36 27.00 26.88
CA ARG A 73 28.39 26.26 26.13
C ARG A 73 27.87 24.92 25.64
N ALA A 74 27.07 24.21 26.44
CA ALA A 74 26.34 23.02 25.97
C ALA A 74 25.38 23.41 24.85
N ARG A 75 24.67 24.55 25.00
CA ARG A 75 23.78 25.04 23.95
C ARG A 75 24.52 25.27 22.63
N SER A 76 25.66 25.95 22.63
CA SER A 76 26.45 26.19 21.41
C SER A 76 26.94 24.87 20.79
N LEU A 77 27.47 23.94 21.61
CA LEU A 77 27.89 22.62 21.14
C LEU A 77 26.74 21.82 20.50
N LEU A 78 25.53 21.88 21.10
CA LEU A 78 24.36 21.10 20.69
C LEU A 78 23.54 21.75 19.56
N HIS A 79 23.84 22.98 19.13
CA HIS A 79 23.06 23.72 18.10
C HIS A 79 23.88 24.31 16.96
N GLU A 80 25.13 24.70 17.21
CA GLU A 80 25.86 25.60 16.29
C GLU A 80 27.08 24.92 15.65
N SER A 81 27.28 23.61 15.88
CA SER A 81 28.44 22.86 15.38
C SER A 81 28.05 21.81 14.34
N ASP A 82 28.93 21.52 13.37
CA ASP A 82 28.76 20.39 12.45
C ASP A 82 28.65 19.04 13.20
N GLU A 83 29.27 18.96 14.38
CA GLU A 83 29.20 17.79 15.26
C GLU A 83 27.82 17.63 15.89
N SER A 84 27.04 18.71 16.02
CA SER A 84 25.66 18.65 16.50
C SER A 84 24.76 17.88 15.53
N GLU A 85 24.95 18.03 14.21
CA GLU A 85 24.20 17.27 13.21
C GLU A 85 24.47 15.77 13.31
N ILE A 86 25.74 15.39 13.46
CA ILE A 86 26.15 13.98 13.62
C ILE A 86 25.54 13.39 14.90
N MET A 87 25.58 14.15 15.99
CA MET A 87 25.02 13.74 17.28
C MET A 87 23.51 13.57 17.21
N TRP A 88 22.77 14.56 16.72
CA TRP A 88 21.31 14.46 16.59
C TRP A 88 20.90 13.38 15.58
N GLY A 89 21.70 13.16 14.53
CA GLY A 89 21.56 12.03 13.62
C GLY A 89 21.70 10.68 14.34
N THR A 90 22.67 10.56 15.25
CA THR A 90 22.86 9.34 16.07
C THR A 90 21.67 9.11 17.02
N LEU A 91 21.09 10.18 17.57
CA LEU A 91 19.89 10.09 18.40
C LEU A 91 18.65 9.73 17.58
N LEU A 92 18.51 10.25 16.36
CA LEU A 92 17.44 9.84 15.44
C LEU A 92 17.51 8.34 15.15
N ASP A 93 18.71 7.83 14.87
CA ASP A 93 18.95 6.40 14.69
C ASP A 93 18.54 5.61 15.95
N ARG A 94 19.13 5.94 17.10
CA ARG A 94 18.90 5.21 18.34
C ARG A 94 17.45 5.28 18.82
N ASP A 95 16.85 6.47 18.84
CA ASP A 95 15.54 6.70 19.45
C ASP A 95 14.40 6.31 18.52
N PHE A 96 14.57 6.46 17.19
CA PHE A 96 13.49 6.29 16.22
C PHE A 96 13.80 5.28 15.11
N GLY A 97 14.96 4.61 15.14
CA GLY A 97 15.29 3.52 14.23
C GLY A 97 15.73 3.96 12.83
N PHE A 98 16.21 5.19 12.65
CA PHE A 98 16.74 5.71 11.37
C PHE A 98 18.10 5.10 10.95
N ARG A 99 18.36 3.83 11.27
CA ARG A 99 19.66 3.16 11.10
C ARG A 99 20.33 3.43 9.77
N LYS A 100 21.64 3.64 9.83
CA LYS A 100 22.54 3.64 8.69
C LYS A 100 22.88 2.20 8.33
N ASP A 101 22.35 1.68 7.22
CA ASP A 101 22.77 0.36 6.72
C ASP A 101 24.21 0.48 6.21
N GLU A 102 25.18 -0.03 6.97
CA GLU A 102 26.61 -0.01 6.61
C GLU A 102 26.93 -0.90 5.39
N ALA A 103 26.00 -1.77 4.97
CA ALA A 103 26.15 -2.64 3.81
C ALA A 103 25.81 -1.96 2.47
N ALA A 104 25.14 -0.80 2.48
CA ALA A 104 24.89 -0.01 1.29
C ALA A 104 26.00 1.03 1.15
N GLY A 105 26.74 1.03 0.04
CA GLY A 105 27.88 1.93 -0.22
C GLY A 105 27.51 3.43 -0.25
N THR A 106 28.17 4.23 -1.10
CA THR A 106 28.03 5.70 -1.19
C THR A 106 26.59 6.27 -1.22
N ALA A 107 25.59 5.46 -1.55
CA ALA A 107 24.15 5.76 -1.40
C ALA A 107 23.68 6.01 0.07
N ALA A 108 24.39 5.55 1.10
CA ALA A 108 23.99 5.72 2.51
C ALA A 108 24.24 7.13 3.07
N ALA A 109 25.20 7.87 2.52
CA ALA A 109 25.33 9.31 2.79
C ALA A 109 24.18 10.10 2.13
N GLU A 110 23.68 9.59 1.00
CA GLU A 110 22.46 10.10 0.38
C GLU A 110 21.22 9.75 1.19
N ALA A 111 21.16 8.66 1.98
CA ALA A 111 19.96 8.27 2.75
C ALA A 111 19.56 9.26 3.86
N VAL A 112 20.51 9.80 4.65
CA VAL A 112 20.23 10.85 5.65
C VAL A 112 19.81 12.16 4.97
N VAL A 113 20.45 12.49 3.84
CA VAL A 113 20.10 13.62 2.98
C VAL A 113 18.77 13.38 2.26
N HIS A 114 18.42 12.14 1.95
CA HIS A 114 17.18 11.70 1.31
C HIS A 114 16.05 11.74 2.32
N HIS A 115 16.27 11.37 3.59
CA HIS A 115 15.32 11.58 4.67
C HIS A 115 14.95 13.06 4.80
N LEU A 116 15.95 13.96 4.85
CA LEU A 116 15.73 15.41 4.84
C LEU A 116 15.11 15.94 3.53
N LYS A 117 15.35 15.31 2.38
CA LYS A 117 14.72 15.65 1.08
C LYS A 117 13.30 15.10 0.90
N THR A 118 12.99 13.94 1.49
CA THR A 118 11.63 13.34 1.54
C THR A 118 10.74 14.04 2.58
N ILE A 119 11.36 14.72 3.54
CA ILE A 119 10.78 15.69 4.47
C ILE A 119 10.54 17.03 3.75
N ARG A 120 10.05 16.99 2.51
CA ARG A 120 9.46 18.14 1.82
C ARG A 120 8.24 17.67 1.06
N VAL A 121 7.14 17.44 1.77
CA VAL A 121 5.82 17.42 1.14
C VAL A 121 5.44 18.88 0.92
N LEU A 122 5.14 19.24 -0.33
CA LEU A 122 4.76 20.59 -0.73
C LEU A 122 3.62 21.12 0.16
N PRO A 123 3.62 22.43 0.52
CA PRO A 123 2.56 23.00 1.34
C PRO A 123 1.20 22.79 0.67
N GLN A 124 0.23 22.25 1.42
CA GLN A 124 -1.16 22.26 0.97
C GLN A 124 -1.67 23.71 0.88
N PRO A 125 -2.49 24.05 -0.13
CA PRO A 125 -3.12 25.35 -0.22
C PRO A 125 -4.14 25.54 0.90
N GLU A 126 -3.98 26.64 1.65
CA GLU A 126 -4.82 27.02 2.78
C GLU A 126 -6.26 27.31 2.35
N SER A 127 -7.19 26.36 2.54
CA SER A 127 -8.62 26.69 2.69
C SER A 127 -9.49 25.56 3.28
N ARG A 128 -9.89 25.77 4.57
CA ARG A 128 -11.04 25.17 5.32
C ARG A 128 -10.87 23.74 5.88
N PRO A 129 -11.78 23.28 6.78
CA PRO A 129 -12.18 23.82 8.10
C PRO A 129 -11.96 22.78 9.24
N ARG A 130 -11.60 23.25 10.45
CA ARG A 130 -11.40 22.47 11.70
C ARG A 130 -10.82 21.06 11.49
N GLU A 131 -9.55 21.07 11.11
CA GLU A 131 -8.76 19.89 10.80
C GLU A 131 -8.54 18.99 12.02
N ALA A 132 -8.75 17.69 11.84
CA ALA A 132 -8.21 16.70 12.73
C ALA A 132 -6.69 16.90 12.80
N VAL A 133 -6.17 17.24 13.97
CA VAL A 133 -4.72 17.39 14.18
C VAL A 133 -4.10 16.00 14.01
N THR A 134 -3.38 15.80 12.91
CA THR A 134 -2.61 14.57 12.72
C THR A 134 -1.57 14.45 13.82
N ILE A 135 -1.09 13.24 14.12
CA ILE A 135 0.00 13.05 15.09
C ILE A 135 1.28 13.82 14.66
N PHE A 136 1.39 14.20 13.40
CA PHE A 136 2.51 14.97 12.83
C PHE A 136 2.31 16.48 12.81
N GLY A 137 1.12 17.00 13.16
CA GLY A 137 0.82 18.43 13.24
C GLY A 137 0.02 18.96 12.05
N SER A 138 -0.49 20.19 12.19
CA SER A 138 -1.40 20.84 11.24
C SER A 138 -0.73 21.91 10.37
N THR A 139 0.50 22.35 10.68
CA THR A 139 1.17 23.46 9.97
C THR A 139 2.52 23.06 9.39
N ALA A 140 2.89 23.68 8.28
CA ALA A 140 4.20 23.48 7.63
C ALA A 140 5.39 23.78 8.55
N SER A 141 5.23 24.58 9.62
CA SER A 141 6.28 24.86 10.60
C SER A 141 6.34 23.86 11.77
N GLU A 142 5.32 23.02 11.94
CA GLU A 142 5.26 22.01 13.02
C GLU A 142 5.29 20.57 12.50
N SER A 143 5.36 20.39 11.18
CA SER A 143 5.32 19.08 10.52
C SER A 143 6.64 18.34 10.59
N VAL A 144 6.59 17.02 10.83
CA VAL A 144 7.77 16.14 10.71
C VAL A 144 8.39 16.16 9.31
N PHE A 145 7.64 16.66 8.32
CA PHE A 145 8.00 16.72 6.90
C PHE A 145 8.54 18.08 6.45
N THR A 146 9.09 18.91 7.33
CA THR A 146 9.72 20.20 6.95
C THR A 146 11.01 20.54 7.70
N ALA A 147 11.60 19.58 8.41
CA ALA A 147 12.83 19.81 9.18
C ALA A 147 14.06 20.12 8.29
N SER A 148 14.81 21.16 8.64
CA SER A 148 16.04 21.56 7.95
C SER A 148 17.32 21.02 8.60
N THR A 149 17.23 20.50 9.83
CA THR A 149 18.36 20.00 10.64
C THR A 149 18.00 18.66 11.29
N CYS A 150 19.01 17.87 11.68
CA CYS A 150 18.77 16.64 12.44
C CYS A 150 18.13 16.94 13.81
N PHE A 151 18.48 18.07 14.43
CA PHE A 151 17.86 18.51 15.68
C PHE A 151 16.37 18.79 15.52
N ASP A 152 15.97 19.54 14.48
CA ASP A 152 14.56 19.85 14.22
C ASP A 152 13.78 18.59 13.88
N SER A 153 14.38 17.69 13.09
CA SER A 153 13.78 16.38 12.79
C SER A 153 13.55 15.58 14.07
N TRP A 154 14.57 15.45 14.95
CA TRP A 154 14.45 14.76 16.23
C TRP A 154 13.35 15.39 17.10
N LYS A 155 13.28 16.72 17.17
CA LYS A 155 12.24 17.45 17.90
C LYS A 155 10.84 17.16 17.34
N HIS A 156 10.69 17.11 16.02
CA HIS A 156 9.40 16.81 15.39
C HIS A 156 8.97 15.37 15.65
N TRP A 157 9.90 14.41 15.55
CA TRP A 157 9.66 13.01 15.91
C TRP A 157 9.31 12.83 17.38
N LYS A 158 9.98 13.57 18.27
CA LYS A 158 9.66 13.56 19.70
C LYS A 158 8.26 14.12 19.96
N LYS A 159 7.88 15.23 19.32
CA LYS A 159 6.51 15.77 19.39
C LYS A 159 5.47 14.77 18.87
N ALA A 160 5.73 14.14 17.73
CA ALA A 160 4.83 13.13 17.15
C ALA A 160 4.69 11.91 18.07
N THR A 161 5.79 11.46 18.66
CA THR A 161 5.81 10.40 19.67
C THR A 161 4.95 10.79 20.87
N CYS A 162 5.13 11.99 21.43
CA CYS A 162 4.30 12.46 22.54
C CYS A 162 2.81 12.51 22.18
N ARG A 163 2.44 12.94 20.97
CA ARG A 163 1.04 12.97 20.51
C ARG A 163 0.47 11.57 20.32
N PHE A 164 1.24 10.65 19.72
CA PHE A 164 0.79 9.27 19.49
C PHE A 164 0.60 8.51 20.80
N TYR A 165 1.51 8.69 21.76
CA TYR A 165 1.49 8.06 23.08
C TYR A 165 0.80 8.92 24.15
N ASP A 166 0.04 9.95 23.77
CA ASP A 166 -0.66 10.80 24.74
C ASP A 166 -1.63 9.97 25.59
N GLY A 167 -1.47 10.06 26.92
CA GLY A 167 -2.21 9.26 27.90
C GLY A 167 -1.80 7.78 28.00
N ALA A 168 -0.65 7.37 27.45
CA ALA A 168 -0.08 6.04 27.69
C ALA A 168 0.61 5.95 29.08
N PRO A 169 0.78 4.75 29.67
CA PRO A 169 1.46 4.57 30.95
C PRO A 169 2.94 5.02 30.89
N GLU A 170 3.39 5.77 31.90
CA GLU A 170 4.77 6.33 32.00
C GLU A 170 5.89 5.29 31.96
N SER A 171 5.60 4.01 32.21
CA SER A 171 6.57 2.92 32.25
C SER A 171 7.02 2.39 30.89
N SER A 172 6.57 3.00 29.79
CA SER A 172 6.76 2.46 28.46
C SER A 172 7.86 3.26 27.74
N GLU A 173 8.98 2.61 27.40
CA GLU A 173 9.96 3.14 26.43
C GLU A 173 9.30 3.23 25.04
N CYS A 174 8.39 4.19 24.89
CA CYS A 174 7.50 4.31 23.77
C CYS A 174 8.05 5.33 22.78
N THR A 175 8.82 4.85 21.82
CA THR A 175 9.23 5.64 20.66
C THR A 175 8.52 5.14 19.40
N LEU A 176 8.28 6.06 18.47
CA LEU A 176 7.81 5.70 17.13
C LEU A 176 8.96 5.09 16.33
N HIS A 177 8.67 4.13 15.46
CA HIS A 177 9.63 3.68 14.45
C HIS A 177 9.60 4.62 13.25
N GLY A 178 10.45 5.64 13.25
CA GLY A 178 10.49 6.73 12.28
C GLY A 178 10.36 6.29 10.82
N PRO A 179 11.19 5.34 10.34
CA PRO A 179 11.10 4.83 8.98
C PRO A 179 9.72 4.25 8.60
N TYR A 180 9.02 3.60 9.53
CA TYR A 180 7.71 3.01 9.25
C TYR A 180 6.63 4.08 9.08
N PHE A 181 6.69 5.15 9.89
CA PHE A 181 5.77 6.26 9.77
C PHE A 181 6.02 7.12 8.53
N LEU A 182 7.29 7.29 8.10
CA LEU A 182 7.58 7.95 6.82
C LEU A 182 7.04 7.15 5.63
N ARG A 183 7.23 5.84 5.66
CA ARG A 183 6.68 4.90 4.68
C ARG A 183 5.16 4.96 4.63
N ALA A 184 4.49 4.90 5.79
CA ALA A 184 3.04 5.07 5.91
C ALA A 184 2.57 6.43 5.38
N ALA A 185 3.29 7.52 5.63
CA ALA A 185 2.95 8.84 5.11
C ALA A 185 3.02 8.88 3.58
N SER A 186 4.10 8.34 3.01
CA SER A 186 4.28 8.26 1.55
C SER A 186 3.18 7.41 0.91
N LEU A 187 2.89 6.25 1.49
CA LEU A 187 1.79 5.36 1.13
C LEU A 187 0.45 6.11 1.08
N TRP A 188 0.07 6.77 2.18
CA TRP A 188 -1.23 7.46 2.25
C TRP A 188 -1.29 8.66 1.31
N SER A 189 -0.18 9.38 1.11
CA SER A 189 -0.12 10.47 0.13
C SER A 189 -0.39 9.97 -1.30
N LYS A 190 0.11 8.78 -1.68
CA LYS A 190 -0.20 8.15 -2.98
C LYS A 190 -1.70 7.83 -3.10
N ILE A 191 -2.30 7.27 -2.05
CA ILE A 191 -3.73 6.92 -2.00
C ILE A 191 -4.61 8.17 -2.09
N GLU A 192 -4.29 9.21 -1.31
CA GLU A 192 -5.02 10.49 -1.33
C GLU A 192 -4.94 11.15 -2.70
N LYS A 193 -3.74 11.19 -3.30
CA LYS A 193 -3.53 11.71 -4.65
C LYS A 193 -4.40 10.97 -5.67
N TRP A 194 -4.49 9.65 -5.57
CA TRP A 194 -5.37 8.87 -6.43
C TRP A 194 -6.85 9.21 -6.21
N CYS A 195 -7.27 9.34 -4.94
CA CYS A 195 -8.65 9.70 -4.61
C CYS A 195 -9.02 11.08 -5.17
N ASP A 196 -8.14 12.06 -5.02
CA ASP A 196 -8.37 13.43 -5.49
C ASP A 196 -8.40 13.50 -7.02
N ALA A 197 -7.61 12.67 -7.71
CA ALA A 197 -7.60 12.57 -9.17
C ALA A 197 -8.78 11.77 -9.76
N SER A 198 -9.48 10.97 -8.96
CA SER A 198 -10.54 10.05 -9.41
C SER A 198 -11.96 10.63 -9.34
N GLY A 199 -12.06 11.97 -9.30
CA GLY A 199 -13.33 12.70 -9.33
C GLY A 199 -14.27 12.36 -8.16
N SER A 200 -15.58 12.36 -8.41
CA SER A 200 -16.60 12.13 -7.37
C SER A 200 -16.52 10.74 -6.74
N PHE A 201 -16.04 9.73 -7.47
CA PHE A 201 -15.84 8.39 -6.93
C PHE A 201 -14.68 8.37 -5.93
N GLY A 202 -13.52 8.93 -6.30
CA GLY A 202 -12.38 8.99 -5.39
C GLY A 202 -12.67 9.79 -4.12
N LEU A 203 -13.40 10.92 -4.22
CA LEU A 203 -13.86 11.67 -3.06
C LEU A 203 -14.80 10.85 -2.15
N ARG A 204 -15.64 9.98 -2.73
CA ARG A 204 -16.49 9.05 -1.96
C ARG A 204 -15.65 8.00 -1.23
N VAL A 205 -14.62 7.44 -1.85
CA VAL A 205 -13.71 6.51 -1.17
C VAL A 205 -13.02 7.24 -0.01
N LYS A 206 -12.46 8.42 -0.26
CA LYS A 206 -11.78 9.26 0.74
C LYS A 206 -12.71 9.64 1.90
N SER A 207 -13.99 9.94 1.65
CA SER A 207 -14.95 10.28 2.71
C SER A 207 -15.26 9.14 3.67
N THR A 208 -14.91 7.89 3.31
CA THR A 208 -15.06 6.75 4.23
C THR A 208 -13.87 6.58 5.17
N PHE A 209 -12.76 7.31 4.98
CA PHE A 209 -11.59 7.16 5.82
C PHE A 209 -11.86 7.71 7.21
N GLN A 210 -11.58 6.89 8.24
CA GLN A 210 -11.70 7.32 9.62
C GLN A 210 -10.43 8.03 10.07
N SER A 211 -10.56 9.01 10.96
CA SER A 211 -9.39 9.68 11.54
C SER A 211 -8.46 8.67 12.21
N GLY A 212 -7.15 8.83 12.00
CA GLY A 212 -6.15 7.97 12.60
C GLY A 212 -6.23 7.85 14.13
N ILE A 213 -5.68 6.76 14.65
CA ILE A 213 -5.76 6.40 16.06
C ILE A 213 -4.47 6.65 16.82
N THR A 214 -4.62 7.02 18.09
CA THR A 214 -3.52 7.11 19.06
C THR A 214 -3.20 5.74 19.64
N TYR A 215 -2.03 5.61 20.25
CA TYR A 215 -1.60 4.39 20.92
C TYR A 215 -2.56 3.95 22.02
N ARG A 216 -3.11 4.89 22.80
CA ARG A 216 -4.09 4.54 23.84
C ARG A 216 -5.34 3.85 23.27
N LYS A 217 -5.88 4.36 22.15
CA LYS A 217 -7.01 3.74 21.45
C LYS A 217 -6.62 2.40 20.80
N TRP A 218 -5.39 2.31 20.31
CA TRP A 218 -4.83 1.06 19.82
C TRP A 218 -4.77 -0.01 20.92
N GLN A 219 -4.21 0.32 22.09
CA GLN A 219 -4.09 -0.58 23.24
C GLN A 219 -5.45 -1.03 23.78
N SER A 220 -6.43 -0.12 23.87
CA SER A 220 -7.77 -0.50 24.32
C SER A 220 -8.46 -1.47 23.38
N SER A 221 -8.04 -1.50 22.11
CA SER A 221 -8.58 -2.40 21.09
C SER A 221 -7.75 -3.69 20.95
N ASN A 222 -6.48 -3.67 21.36
CA ASN A 222 -5.52 -4.74 21.20
C ASN A 222 -4.73 -4.95 22.50
N GLU A 223 -5.01 -6.03 23.24
CA GLU A 223 -4.31 -6.40 24.49
C GLU A 223 -2.83 -6.82 24.29
N ILE A 224 -2.28 -6.59 23.10
CA ILE A 224 -1.06 -7.23 22.61
C ILE A 224 0.00 -6.17 22.31
N HIS A 225 1.10 -6.17 23.07
CA HIS A 225 2.28 -5.36 22.80
C HIS A 225 3.32 -6.23 22.10
N GLN A 226 3.31 -6.20 20.76
CA GLN A 226 4.20 -7.05 19.98
C GLN A 226 4.84 -6.28 18.83
N LYS A 227 6.11 -6.60 18.57
CA LYS A 227 6.92 -5.97 17.51
C LYS A 227 6.29 -6.10 16.13
N GLY A 228 5.54 -7.18 15.88
CA GLY A 228 4.81 -7.39 14.64
C GLY A 228 3.70 -6.37 14.36
N LEU A 229 3.30 -5.56 15.35
CA LEU A 229 2.27 -4.53 15.19
C LEU A 229 2.82 -3.15 14.81
N MET A 230 4.13 -2.94 14.84
CA MET A 230 4.73 -1.60 14.66
C MET A 230 4.42 -0.99 13.28
N ALA A 231 4.47 -1.81 12.22
CA ALA A 231 4.13 -1.36 10.87
C ALA A 231 2.64 -1.01 10.73
N SER A 232 1.75 -1.83 11.30
CA SER A 232 0.32 -1.51 11.32
C SER A 232 -0.01 -0.27 12.16
N GLN A 233 0.66 -0.08 13.30
CA GLN A 233 0.49 1.13 14.11
C GLN A 233 0.84 2.39 13.31
N ALA A 234 1.91 2.35 12.51
CA ALA A 234 2.26 3.43 11.61
C ALA A 234 1.17 3.70 10.57
N ILE A 235 0.66 2.65 9.91
CA ILE A 235 -0.42 2.75 8.92
C ILE A 235 -1.68 3.40 9.53
N PHE A 236 -2.14 2.86 10.66
CA PHE A 236 -3.41 3.27 11.28
C PHE A 236 -3.34 4.60 12.05
N SER A 237 -2.15 5.15 12.27
CA SER A 237 -2.00 6.48 12.85
C SER A 237 -2.45 7.62 11.94
N PHE A 238 -2.53 7.39 10.64
CA PHE A 238 -3.02 8.35 9.66
C PHE A 238 -4.52 8.19 9.44
N TYR A 239 -4.96 6.95 9.21
CA TYR A 239 -6.36 6.60 9.01
C TYR A 239 -6.72 5.29 9.72
N ASP A 240 -7.77 5.30 10.54
CA ASP A 240 -8.28 4.11 11.25
C ASP A 240 -9.18 3.26 10.33
N GLY A 241 -8.63 2.86 9.19
CA GLY A 241 -9.37 2.13 8.16
C GLY A 241 -10.53 2.93 7.57
N GLN A 242 -11.56 2.22 7.13
CA GLN A 242 -12.75 2.79 6.51
C GLN A 242 -14.00 2.50 7.34
N GLU A 243 -14.93 3.47 7.40
CA GLU A 243 -16.23 3.27 8.01
C GLU A 243 -17.06 2.24 7.26
N MET A 244 -17.62 1.28 8.00
CA MET A 244 -18.52 0.30 7.43
C MET A 244 -19.77 0.97 6.87
N PRO A 245 -20.20 0.56 5.67
CA PRO A 245 -21.32 1.17 4.99
C PRO A 245 -22.62 0.82 5.73
N ALA A 246 -23.33 1.83 6.25
CA ALA A 246 -24.67 1.63 6.79
C ALA A 246 -25.72 1.34 5.69
N ASN A 247 -25.39 1.62 4.44
CA ASN A 247 -26.28 1.63 3.29
C ASN A 247 -25.65 0.98 2.04
N HIS A 248 -26.50 0.45 1.16
CA HIS A 248 -26.07 -0.33 -0.01
C HIS A 248 -25.18 0.44 -1.01
N GLU A 249 -25.28 1.77 -1.06
CA GLU A 249 -24.52 2.60 -2.01
C GLU A 249 -23.03 2.74 -1.67
N SER A 250 -22.64 2.46 -0.43
CA SER A 250 -21.25 2.54 0.03
C SER A 250 -20.57 1.16 0.12
N LEU A 251 -21.27 0.09 -0.28
CA LEU A 251 -20.73 -1.29 -0.33
C LEU A 251 -19.51 -1.41 -1.24
N PHE A 252 -19.49 -0.63 -2.32
CA PHE A 252 -18.49 -0.70 -3.37
C PHE A 252 -17.38 0.36 -3.25
N ALA A 253 -17.39 1.14 -2.16
CA ALA A 253 -16.39 2.17 -1.87
C ALA A 253 -15.17 1.61 -1.11
N GLY A 254 -14.90 0.30 -1.24
CA GLY A 254 -13.76 -0.34 -0.58
C GLY A 254 -12.43 0.11 -1.17
N LEU A 255 -11.52 0.55 -0.29
CA LEU A 255 -10.22 1.09 -0.67
C LEU A 255 -9.37 0.05 -1.36
N LEU A 256 -9.47 -1.23 -0.98
CA LEU A 256 -8.72 -2.32 -1.62
C LEU A 256 -9.43 -2.87 -2.86
N GLY A 257 -10.50 -2.22 -3.31
CA GLY A 257 -11.19 -2.54 -4.54
C GLY A 257 -11.85 -3.91 -4.55
N GLY A 258 -12.20 -4.34 -5.75
CA GLY A 258 -13.00 -5.53 -5.94
C GLY A 258 -13.07 -6.07 -7.35
N TYR A 259 -13.82 -7.15 -7.45
CA TYR A 259 -14.18 -7.85 -8.68
C TYR A 259 -15.56 -8.50 -8.51
N SER A 260 -16.21 -8.82 -9.63
CA SER A 260 -17.45 -9.58 -9.64
C SER A 260 -17.36 -10.82 -10.50
N ARG A 261 -18.20 -11.80 -10.18
CA ARG A 261 -18.36 -13.03 -10.94
C ARG A 261 -19.79 -13.53 -10.76
N HIS A 262 -20.58 -13.47 -11.82
CA HIS A 262 -21.99 -13.83 -11.78
C HIS A 262 -22.73 -13.04 -10.68
N ASP A 263 -23.35 -13.73 -9.74
CA ASP A 263 -24.08 -13.18 -8.59
C ASP A 263 -23.18 -12.83 -7.39
N LYS A 264 -21.86 -13.00 -7.50
CA LYS A 264 -20.89 -12.75 -6.42
C LYS A 264 -20.08 -11.51 -6.69
N CYS A 265 -19.94 -10.68 -5.67
CA CYS A 265 -19.10 -9.49 -5.70
C CYS A 265 -18.23 -9.45 -4.45
N VAL A 266 -16.94 -9.19 -4.65
CA VAL A 266 -15.96 -9.03 -3.58
C VAL A 266 -15.48 -7.59 -3.67
N CYS A 267 -15.75 -6.80 -2.63
CA CYS A 267 -15.18 -5.46 -2.48
C CYS A 267 -14.59 -5.37 -1.07
N THR A 268 -13.29 -5.05 -1.00
CA THR A 268 -12.48 -5.18 0.21
C THR A 268 -12.15 -3.82 0.80
N ARG A 269 -12.29 -3.71 2.11
CA ARG A 269 -12.07 -2.47 2.87
C ARG A 269 -10.99 -2.69 3.91
N ILE A 270 -10.18 -1.67 4.18
CA ILE A 270 -9.34 -1.65 5.38
C ILE A 270 -10.25 -1.43 6.59
N LEU A 271 -10.15 -2.29 7.60
CA LEU A 271 -10.95 -2.20 8.82
C LEU A 271 -10.34 -1.25 9.83
N GLY A 272 -11.18 -0.49 10.53
CA GLY A 272 -10.76 0.21 11.73
C GLY A 272 -10.47 -0.76 12.88
N GLN A 273 -9.64 -0.34 13.84
CA GLN A 273 -9.20 -1.23 14.92
C GLN A 273 -10.33 -1.69 15.84
N SER A 274 -11.37 -0.87 16.01
CA SER A 274 -12.58 -1.28 16.76
C SER A 274 -13.29 -2.48 16.14
N GLU A 275 -13.10 -2.72 14.83
CA GLU A 275 -13.66 -3.84 14.06
C GLU A 275 -12.61 -4.94 13.80
N GLY A 276 -11.32 -4.69 14.10
CA GLY A 276 -10.21 -5.61 13.81
C GLY A 276 -10.28 -6.95 14.56
N ASN A 277 -11.00 -6.99 15.69
CA ASN A 277 -11.23 -8.18 16.53
C ASN A 277 -12.24 -9.19 15.95
N LEU A 278 -12.67 -9.01 14.70
CA LEU A 278 -13.52 -9.97 13.99
C LEU A 278 -12.79 -11.27 13.59
N CYS A 279 -11.46 -11.36 13.76
CA CYS A 279 -10.72 -12.58 13.47
C CYS A 279 -10.96 -13.64 14.55
N PRO A 280 -11.45 -14.84 14.21
CA PRO A 280 -11.58 -15.92 15.19
C PRO A 280 -10.24 -16.58 15.56
N LEU A 281 -9.13 -16.18 14.93
CA LEU A 281 -7.82 -16.79 15.13
C LEU A 281 -7.02 -16.04 16.19
N GLN A 282 -6.69 -16.74 17.28
CA GLN A 282 -5.81 -16.21 18.32
C GLN A 282 -4.44 -15.84 17.74
N GLY A 283 -3.92 -14.67 18.12
CA GLY A 283 -2.62 -14.18 17.65
C GLY A 283 -2.66 -13.47 16.30
N TYR A 284 -3.86 -13.12 15.81
CA TYR A 284 -4.04 -12.38 14.56
C TYR A 284 -4.92 -11.14 14.74
N LEU A 285 -4.60 -10.10 13.97
CA LEU A 285 -5.40 -8.88 13.83
C LEU A 285 -5.98 -8.80 12.41
N THR A 286 -7.26 -8.47 12.24
CA THR A 286 -7.82 -8.25 10.90
C THR A 286 -7.45 -6.87 10.40
N LEU A 287 -6.76 -6.78 9.26
CA LEU A 287 -6.41 -5.51 8.60
C LEU A 287 -7.49 -5.08 7.60
N ALA A 288 -8.06 -6.04 6.88
CA ALA A 288 -9.04 -5.76 5.84
C ALA A 288 -10.03 -6.92 5.68
N LEU A 289 -11.24 -6.61 5.21
CA LEU A 289 -12.33 -7.57 5.05
C LEU A 289 -13.21 -7.19 3.86
N SER A 290 -13.68 -8.21 3.12
CA SER A 290 -14.69 -8.04 2.10
C SER A 290 -16.08 -7.88 2.70
N PHE A 291 -16.98 -7.18 2.01
CA PHE A 291 -18.36 -7.00 2.49
C PHE A 291 -19.08 -8.32 2.81
N GLN A 292 -18.93 -9.34 1.96
CA GLN A 292 -19.54 -10.66 2.17
C GLN A 292 -18.76 -11.54 3.18
N ARG A 293 -17.65 -11.03 3.72
CA ARG A 293 -16.78 -11.71 4.69
C ARG A 293 -16.24 -13.06 4.20
N ASP A 294 -16.12 -13.23 2.89
CA ASP A 294 -15.53 -14.39 2.23
C ASP A 294 -14.00 -14.26 2.06
N LYS A 295 -13.48 -13.04 2.21
CA LYS A 295 -12.06 -12.66 2.10
C LYS A 295 -11.67 -11.73 3.23
N ALA A 296 -10.59 -12.07 3.91
CA ALA A 296 -9.96 -11.23 4.93
C ALA A 296 -8.45 -11.16 4.72
N PHE A 297 -7.83 -10.06 5.16
CA PHE A 297 -6.39 -9.95 5.33
C PHE A 297 -6.08 -9.82 6.81
N ILE A 298 -5.26 -10.73 7.33
CA ILE A 298 -4.93 -10.84 8.74
C ILE A 298 -3.44 -10.68 8.97
N LEU A 299 -3.08 -9.97 10.03
CA LEU A 299 -1.72 -9.73 10.47
C LEU A 299 -1.38 -10.66 11.62
N HIS A 300 -0.29 -11.43 11.51
CA HIS A 300 0.21 -12.20 12.65
C HIS A 300 0.95 -11.27 13.62
N VAL A 301 0.41 -11.12 14.83
CA VAL A 301 0.82 -10.07 15.77
C VAL A 301 2.29 -10.19 16.23
N HIS A 302 2.84 -11.40 16.26
CA HIS A 302 4.22 -11.63 16.69
C HIS A 302 5.24 -11.41 15.57
N THR A 303 4.88 -11.74 14.32
CA THR A 303 5.83 -11.75 13.19
C THR A 303 5.61 -10.61 12.20
N GLY A 304 4.51 -9.86 12.33
CA GLY A 304 4.17 -8.76 11.42
C GLY A 304 3.81 -9.21 10.00
N ARG A 305 3.68 -10.52 9.75
CA ARG A 305 3.35 -11.08 8.43
C ARG A 305 1.87 -10.94 8.12
N VAL A 306 1.54 -10.48 6.93
CA VAL A 306 0.16 -10.43 6.42
C VAL A 306 -0.18 -11.70 5.66
N PHE A 307 -1.38 -12.21 5.92
CA PHE A 307 -1.93 -13.37 5.26
C PHE A 307 -3.31 -13.03 4.68
N PHE A 308 -3.57 -13.52 3.48
CA PHE A 308 -4.94 -13.76 3.05
C PHE A 308 -5.53 -14.88 3.92
N PHE A 309 -6.79 -14.70 4.32
CA PHE A 309 -7.59 -15.69 5.03
C PHE A 309 -8.98 -15.77 4.41
N SER A 310 -9.39 -16.98 4.04
CA SER A 310 -10.76 -17.25 3.61
C SER A 310 -11.51 -17.89 4.77
N PRO A 311 -12.50 -17.21 5.38
CA PRO A 311 -13.29 -17.79 6.47
C PRO A 311 -14.02 -19.08 6.06
N MET A 312 -14.44 -19.15 4.80
CA MET A 312 -15.15 -20.30 4.22
C MET A 312 -14.28 -21.56 4.15
N SER A 313 -13.05 -21.44 3.62
CA SER A 313 -12.15 -22.59 3.46
C SER A 313 -11.19 -22.78 4.64
N ARG A 314 -11.13 -21.80 5.55
CA ARG A 314 -10.11 -21.65 6.61
C ARG A 314 -8.67 -21.69 6.08
N LYS A 315 -8.47 -21.50 4.77
CA LYS A 315 -7.13 -21.44 4.17
C LYS A 315 -6.49 -20.10 4.48
N LYS A 316 -5.20 -20.19 4.81
CA LYS A 316 -4.32 -19.05 5.07
C LYS A 316 -3.17 -19.09 4.08
N VAL A 317 -2.97 -18.01 3.33
CA VAL A 317 -1.93 -17.88 2.31
C VAL A 317 -1.18 -16.58 2.56
N PRO A 318 0.17 -16.52 2.48
CA PRO A 318 0.88 -15.25 2.60
C PRO A 318 0.32 -14.20 1.62
N ALA A 319 0.01 -13.00 2.10
CA ALA A 319 -0.48 -11.91 1.25
C ALA A 319 0.64 -11.26 0.45
N THR A 320 1.90 -11.51 0.83
CA THR A 320 3.09 -11.17 0.06
C THR A 320 4.13 -12.27 0.18
N THR A 321 4.88 -12.51 -0.90
CA THR A 321 6.03 -13.43 -0.92
C THR A 321 7.37 -12.70 -0.70
N LEU A 322 7.39 -11.37 -0.73
CA LEU A 322 8.55 -10.57 -0.38
C LEU A 322 8.82 -10.65 1.13
N GLY A 323 10.10 -10.66 1.51
CA GLY A 323 10.50 -10.73 2.93
C GLY A 323 10.36 -12.12 3.57
N GLN A 324 10.22 -13.19 2.78
CA GLN A 324 10.28 -14.58 3.30
C GLN A 324 11.71 -15.04 3.66
N GLY A 325 12.74 -14.20 3.46
CA GLY A 325 14.12 -14.47 3.87
C GLY A 325 14.35 -14.32 5.39
N MET A 326 15.54 -14.72 5.86
CA MET A 326 15.93 -14.72 7.29
C MET A 326 16.01 -13.33 7.95
N ASN A 327 15.76 -12.23 7.24
CA ASN A 327 15.75 -10.90 7.84
C ASN A 327 14.39 -10.64 8.52
N GLU A 328 14.42 -10.55 9.85
CA GLU A 328 13.31 -10.32 10.78
C GLU A 328 12.66 -8.93 10.66
N GLN A 329 12.38 -8.44 9.45
CA GLN A 329 11.69 -7.16 9.27
C GLN A 329 10.18 -7.34 9.48
N PHE A 330 9.65 -6.70 10.53
CA PHE A 330 8.24 -6.74 10.94
C PHE A 330 7.35 -5.78 10.11
N ASP A 331 7.69 -5.58 8.83
CA ASP A 331 7.14 -4.52 7.98
C ASP A 331 6.23 -5.01 6.85
N SER A 332 5.87 -6.30 6.84
CA SER A 332 5.06 -6.90 5.77
C SER A 332 3.72 -6.20 5.54
N ALA A 333 3.10 -5.58 6.57
CA ALA A 333 1.90 -4.76 6.40
C ALA A 333 2.15 -3.48 5.57
N LEU A 334 3.30 -2.83 5.76
CA LEU A 334 3.70 -1.67 4.96
C LEU A 334 4.02 -2.09 3.53
N VAL A 335 4.87 -3.11 3.35
CA VAL A 335 5.25 -3.62 2.03
C VAL A 335 4.02 -3.99 1.20
N TRP A 336 3.04 -4.65 1.84
CA TRP A 336 1.78 -5.02 1.20
C TRP A 336 0.95 -3.80 0.77
N LEU A 337 0.77 -2.79 1.62
CA LEU A 337 -0.01 -1.61 1.23
C LEU A 337 0.75 -0.66 0.29
N GLU A 338 2.07 -0.56 0.39
CA GLU A 338 2.91 0.26 -0.49
C GLU A 338 2.78 -0.18 -1.94
N GLU A 339 2.92 -1.49 -2.18
CA GLU A 339 2.67 -2.07 -3.49
C GLU A 339 1.22 -1.82 -3.94
N TYR A 340 0.24 -1.94 -3.04
CA TYR A 340 -1.15 -1.61 -3.39
C TYR A 340 -1.30 -0.17 -3.89
N ALA A 341 -0.72 0.79 -3.19
CA ALA A 341 -0.80 2.19 -3.57
C ALA A 341 -0.08 2.49 -4.88
N ASP A 342 1.04 1.81 -5.15
CA ASP A 342 1.72 1.91 -6.45
C ASP A 342 0.88 1.30 -7.58
N ARG A 343 0.22 0.16 -7.36
CA ARG A 343 -0.73 -0.41 -8.33
C ARG A 343 -1.96 0.47 -8.51
N LEU A 344 -2.44 1.10 -7.45
CA LEU A 344 -3.58 2.00 -7.50
C LEU A 344 -3.29 3.21 -8.41
N LEU A 345 -2.08 3.77 -8.32
CA LEU A 345 -1.65 4.88 -9.16
C LEU A 345 -1.34 4.50 -10.61
N ASN A 346 -0.84 3.28 -10.85
CA ASN A 346 -0.26 2.93 -12.15
C ASN A 346 -1.06 1.90 -12.94
N MET A 347 -1.81 1.02 -12.28
CA MET A 347 -2.39 -0.18 -12.90
C MET A 347 -3.91 -0.25 -12.76
N TYR A 348 -4.47 0.14 -11.61
CA TYR A 348 -5.90 0.05 -11.35
C TYR A 348 -6.66 1.28 -11.84
N THR A 349 -7.90 1.02 -12.24
CA THR A 349 -8.91 2.02 -12.58
C THR A 349 -10.13 1.82 -11.70
N PHE A 350 -11.12 2.71 -11.84
CA PHE A 350 -12.43 2.53 -11.24
C PHE A 350 -13.50 2.47 -12.32
N GLY A 351 -14.59 1.76 -12.04
CA GLY A 351 -15.68 1.55 -12.99
C GLY A 351 -16.77 0.70 -12.37
N GLU A 352 -17.76 0.32 -13.16
CA GLU A 352 -18.82 -0.60 -12.75
C GLU A 352 -18.21 -1.98 -12.48
N MET A 353 -18.23 -2.40 -11.21
CA MET A 353 -17.72 -3.71 -10.84
C MET A 353 -18.62 -4.81 -11.38
N ILE A 354 -19.94 -4.59 -11.33
CA ILE A 354 -20.96 -5.40 -11.98
C ILE A 354 -21.35 -4.67 -13.28
N PRO A 355 -20.99 -5.20 -14.46
CA PRO A 355 -21.26 -4.53 -15.73
C PRO A 355 -22.75 -4.22 -15.91
N GLY A 356 -23.08 -2.95 -16.18
CA GLY A 356 -24.46 -2.51 -16.38
C GLY A 356 -25.18 -2.07 -15.11
N GLU A 357 -24.53 -2.12 -13.94
CA GLU A 357 -25.07 -1.65 -12.66
C GLU A 357 -24.31 -0.39 -12.20
N PRO A 358 -24.80 0.83 -12.48
CA PRO A 358 -24.08 2.08 -12.20
C PRO A 358 -23.80 2.34 -10.71
N THR A 359 -24.59 1.71 -9.82
CA THR A 359 -24.43 1.78 -8.37
C THR A 359 -23.26 0.91 -7.89
N SER A 360 -22.77 -0.01 -8.71
CA SER A 360 -21.68 -0.95 -8.40
C SER A 360 -20.27 -0.40 -8.62
N LYS A 361 -20.12 0.93 -8.72
CA LYS A 361 -18.82 1.55 -8.98
C LYS A 361 -17.82 1.22 -7.87
N SER A 362 -16.68 0.64 -8.26
CA SER A 362 -15.59 0.22 -7.38
C SER A 362 -14.24 0.51 -8.03
N ILE A 363 -13.17 0.48 -7.23
CA ILE A 363 -11.82 0.22 -7.75
C ILE A 363 -11.82 -1.21 -8.31
N LEU A 364 -11.38 -1.35 -9.56
CA LEU A 364 -11.37 -2.61 -10.29
C LEU A 364 -9.97 -3.23 -10.17
N LEU A 365 -9.88 -4.41 -9.56
CA LEU A 365 -8.61 -5.14 -9.38
C LEU A 365 -8.10 -5.84 -10.63
N TYR A 366 -8.57 -5.41 -11.81
CA TYR A 366 -8.07 -5.85 -13.10
C TYR A 366 -7.01 -4.88 -13.56
N PRO A 367 -5.74 -5.30 -13.66
CA PRO A 367 -4.70 -4.44 -14.19
C PRO A 367 -5.06 -3.89 -15.57
N THR A 368 -4.65 -2.65 -15.81
CA THR A 368 -4.87 -1.89 -17.04
C THR A 368 -3.54 -1.34 -17.55
N LEU A 369 -3.43 -1.13 -18.86
CA LEU A 369 -2.30 -0.39 -19.43
C LEU A 369 -2.64 1.11 -19.32
N ARG A 370 -1.87 1.87 -18.53
CA ARG A 370 -1.92 3.34 -18.59
C ARG A 370 -0.87 3.81 -19.58
N ASP A 371 -1.26 4.75 -20.46
CA ASP A 371 -0.46 5.51 -21.44
C ASP A 371 1.06 5.29 -21.41
N GLN A 372 1.51 4.10 -21.76
CA GLN A 372 2.90 3.79 -22.04
C GLN A 372 2.95 3.29 -23.47
N GLY A 373 3.50 4.13 -24.34
CA GLY A 373 3.74 3.87 -25.76
C GLY A 373 4.76 2.76 -26.03
N GLU A 374 4.94 1.80 -25.13
CA GLU A 374 5.71 0.60 -25.36
C GLU A 374 4.79 -0.61 -25.31
N ILE A 375 4.22 -0.88 -26.48
CA ILE A 375 3.65 -2.16 -26.83
C ILE A 375 4.81 -3.14 -26.91
N ARG A 376 4.93 -4.03 -25.93
CA ARG A 376 5.68 -5.26 -26.14
C ARG A 376 4.83 -6.13 -27.06
N THR A 377 5.21 -6.14 -28.33
CA THR A 377 4.64 -7.01 -29.36
C THR A 377 4.73 -8.47 -28.93
N ALA A 378 3.65 -9.22 -29.13
CA ALA A 378 3.61 -10.67 -29.00
C ALA A 378 4.82 -11.30 -29.71
N GLY A 379 5.68 -11.99 -28.97
CA GLY A 379 6.91 -12.56 -29.55
C GLY A 379 7.93 -13.12 -28.56
N GLU A 380 7.94 -12.72 -27.29
CA GLU A 380 8.77 -13.38 -26.27
C GLU A 380 7.96 -14.44 -25.51
N PRO A 381 8.30 -15.74 -25.62
CA PRO A 381 7.47 -16.83 -25.11
C PRO A 381 7.51 -17.05 -23.59
N ASP A 382 8.41 -16.40 -22.85
CA ASP A 382 8.71 -16.81 -21.47
C ASP A 382 8.04 -15.97 -20.37
N GLU A 383 7.42 -14.82 -20.69
CA GLU A 383 6.68 -14.03 -19.70
C GLU A 383 5.35 -13.55 -20.28
N ALA A 384 4.31 -14.39 -20.21
CA ALA A 384 2.95 -13.91 -20.43
C ALA A 384 2.70 -12.67 -19.54
N GLN A 385 2.07 -11.65 -20.11
CA GLN A 385 1.87 -10.38 -19.42
C GLN A 385 0.66 -10.49 -18.47
N ILE A 386 0.70 -9.73 -17.37
CA ILE A 386 -0.43 -9.64 -16.41
C ILE A 386 -1.65 -8.99 -17.09
N VAL A 387 -1.41 -8.12 -18.08
CA VAL A 387 -2.40 -7.53 -18.98
C VAL A 387 -1.97 -7.80 -20.40
N SER A 388 -2.88 -8.30 -21.24
CA SER A 388 -2.64 -8.40 -22.67
C SER A 388 -3.50 -7.38 -23.43
N ARG A 389 -2.98 -6.97 -24.59
CA ARG A 389 -3.67 -6.10 -25.53
C ARG A 389 -3.40 -6.58 -26.95
N ALA A 390 -4.48 -6.79 -27.71
CA ALA A 390 -4.41 -7.09 -29.13
C ALA A 390 -5.33 -6.16 -29.91
N VAL A 391 -4.93 -5.82 -31.14
CA VAL A 391 -5.77 -5.03 -32.07
C VAL A 391 -5.84 -5.77 -33.40
N THR A 392 -7.04 -6.16 -33.80
CA THR A 392 -7.30 -6.85 -35.08
C THR A 392 -8.37 -6.11 -35.85
N ARG A 393 -8.03 -5.62 -37.05
CA ARG A 393 -8.95 -4.84 -37.92
C ARG A 393 -9.65 -3.67 -37.20
N GLY A 394 -8.93 -2.99 -36.30
CA GLY A 394 -9.43 -1.86 -35.51
C GLY A 394 -10.25 -2.25 -34.27
N VAL A 395 -10.52 -3.53 -34.04
CA VAL A 395 -11.11 -4.02 -32.78
C VAL A 395 -9.98 -4.23 -31.77
N GLU A 396 -10.05 -3.54 -30.63
CA GLU A 396 -9.13 -3.71 -29.52
C GLU A 396 -9.73 -4.66 -28.48
N VAL A 397 -8.92 -5.62 -28.03
CA VAL A 397 -9.20 -6.47 -26.88
C VAL A 397 -8.12 -6.27 -25.83
N VAL A 398 -8.52 -5.90 -24.62
CA VAL A 398 -7.64 -5.83 -23.44
C VAL A 398 -8.11 -6.85 -22.40
N ALA A 399 -7.23 -7.78 -22.03
CA ALA A 399 -7.54 -8.86 -21.11
C ALA A 399 -6.60 -8.86 -19.90
N SER A 400 -7.13 -9.18 -18.73
CA SER A 400 -6.31 -9.43 -17.54
C SER A 400 -7.05 -10.33 -16.56
N SER A 401 -6.31 -10.91 -15.62
CA SER A 401 -6.84 -11.78 -14.58
C SER A 401 -6.47 -11.30 -13.18
N VAL A 402 -7.25 -11.75 -12.21
CA VAL A 402 -6.96 -11.65 -10.78
C VAL A 402 -7.08 -13.04 -10.17
N PHE A 403 -6.11 -13.40 -9.33
CA PHE A 403 -6.14 -14.63 -8.55
C PHE A 403 -7.04 -14.46 -7.32
N CYS A 404 -7.95 -15.41 -7.12
CA CYS A 404 -9.04 -15.35 -6.13
C CYS A 404 -8.98 -16.61 -5.24
N PRO A 405 -8.05 -16.66 -4.26
CA PRO A 405 -7.85 -17.84 -3.42
C PRO A 405 -9.10 -18.23 -2.60
N GLU A 406 -10.04 -17.31 -2.38
CA GLU A 406 -11.33 -17.57 -1.74
C GLU A 406 -12.18 -18.58 -2.50
N PHE A 407 -12.03 -18.69 -3.83
CA PHE A 407 -12.86 -19.56 -4.66
C PHE A 407 -12.23 -20.92 -4.97
N LEU A 408 -11.03 -21.21 -4.45
CA LEU A 408 -10.34 -22.49 -4.72
C LEU A 408 -11.14 -23.71 -4.27
N HIS A 409 -11.98 -23.57 -3.24
CA HIS A 409 -12.85 -24.64 -2.76
C HIS A 409 -13.99 -24.97 -3.75
N LEU A 410 -14.28 -24.08 -4.69
CA LEU A 410 -15.24 -24.28 -5.79
C LEU A 410 -14.56 -24.77 -7.07
N GLY A 411 -13.26 -25.09 -7.03
CA GLY A 411 -12.50 -25.43 -8.22
C GLY A 411 -12.27 -24.24 -9.16
N LEU A 412 -12.30 -23.00 -8.63
CA LEU A 412 -12.06 -21.77 -9.38
C LEU A 412 -10.89 -21.02 -8.76
N ALA A 413 -10.00 -20.49 -9.59
CA ALA A 413 -8.80 -19.81 -9.10
C ALA A 413 -8.67 -18.38 -9.60
N TYR A 414 -9.22 -18.07 -10.78
CA TYR A 414 -9.06 -16.77 -11.39
C TYR A 414 -10.39 -16.20 -11.84
N ILE A 415 -10.52 -14.89 -11.71
CA ILE A 415 -11.52 -14.12 -12.43
C ILE A 415 -10.77 -13.30 -13.47
N TYR A 416 -11.21 -13.38 -14.72
CA TYR A 416 -10.66 -12.60 -15.82
C TYR A 416 -11.66 -11.56 -16.30
N SER A 417 -11.14 -10.43 -16.79
CA SER A 417 -11.91 -9.35 -17.39
C SER A 417 -11.45 -9.15 -18.83
N ILE A 418 -12.37 -9.26 -19.77
CA ILE A 418 -12.13 -8.96 -21.19
C ILE A 418 -12.86 -7.67 -21.53
N ARG A 419 -12.12 -6.72 -22.09
CA ARG A 419 -12.58 -5.38 -22.46
C ARG A 419 -12.43 -5.21 -23.96
N ILE A 420 -13.53 -4.92 -24.65
CA ILE A 420 -13.60 -4.93 -26.11
C ILE A 420 -14.17 -3.59 -26.59
N ARG A 421 -13.49 -2.95 -27.54
CA ARG A 421 -14.01 -1.76 -28.23
C ARG A 421 -13.56 -1.71 -29.69
N LEU A 422 -14.31 -0.99 -30.50
CA LEU A 422 -13.84 -0.55 -31.81
C LEU A 422 -13.10 0.79 -31.63
N LEU A 423 -11.84 0.85 -32.04
CA LEU A 423 -11.01 2.04 -31.90
C LEU A 423 -11.56 3.21 -32.72
N ALA A 424 -11.44 4.41 -32.17
CA ALA A 424 -11.88 5.67 -32.77
C ALA A 424 -10.67 6.48 -33.28
N PRO A 425 -10.88 7.48 -34.16
CA PRO A 425 -9.80 8.35 -34.62
C PRO A 425 -9.00 8.95 -33.45
N GLY A 426 -7.68 8.79 -33.48
CA GLY A 426 -6.77 9.23 -32.42
C GLY A 426 -6.32 8.13 -31.46
N ASP A 427 -7.00 6.97 -31.43
CA ASP A 427 -6.51 5.80 -30.69
C ASP A 427 -5.31 5.15 -31.39
N PHE A 428 -4.38 4.58 -30.60
CA PHE A 428 -3.28 3.80 -31.14
C PHE A 428 -3.78 2.48 -31.76
N GLY A 429 -3.40 2.21 -33.01
CA GLY A 429 -3.85 1.02 -33.76
C GLY A 429 -5.21 1.21 -34.45
N TYR A 430 -5.72 2.44 -34.48
CA TYR A 430 -6.91 2.80 -35.25
C TYR A 430 -6.75 2.45 -36.73
N ALA A 431 -7.80 1.86 -37.30
CA ALA A 431 -7.96 1.65 -38.73
C ALA A 431 -9.29 2.28 -39.17
N SER A 432 -9.24 3.06 -40.25
CA SER A 432 -10.41 3.72 -40.83
C SER A 432 -11.43 2.71 -41.33
N ARG A 433 -12.68 3.16 -41.50
CA ARG A 433 -13.79 2.36 -42.04
C ARG A 433 -13.44 1.70 -43.37
N ALA A 434 -12.72 2.43 -44.24
CA ALA A 434 -12.28 1.92 -45.54
C ALA A 434 -11.23 0.82 -45.41
N GLU A 435 -10.25 0.99 -44.51
CA GLU A 435 -9.17 0.00 -44.28
C GLU A 435 -9.69 -1.27 -43.62
N ARG A 436 -10.55 -1.14 -42.61
CA ARG A 436 -11.14 -2.31 -41.94
C ARG A 436 -12.28 -2.94 -42.71
N GLY A 437 -12.92 -2.21 -43.62
CA GLY A 437 -14.00 -2.70 -44.49
C GLY A 437 -15.38 -2.77 -43.84
N PHE A 438 -15.59 -2.10 -42.70
CA PHE A 438 -16.88 -2.07 -42.00
C PHE A 438 -17.04 -0.84 -41.10
N GLU A 439 -18.29 -0.42 -40.90
CA GLU A 439 -18.63 0.65 -39.94
C GLU A 439 -18.79 0.10 -38.51
N THR A 440 -19.58 -0.97 -38.37
CA THR A 440 -19.80 -1.69 -37.13
C THR A 440 -19.44 -3.16 -37.30
N CYS A 441 -19.25 -3.87 -36.19
CA CYS A 441 -19.15 -5.32 -36.20
C CYS A 441 -19.80 -5.89 -34.95
N GLN A 442 -20.31 -7.11 -35.02
CA GLN A 442 -20.97 -7.76 -33.89
C GLN A 442 -20.32 -9.10 -33.57
N LEU A 443 -20.10 -9.35 -32.28
CA LEU A 443 -19.55 -10.61 -31.81
C LEU A 443 -20.52 -11.75 -32.10
N ARG A 444 -20.02 -12.85 -32.66
CA ARG A 444 -20.76 -14.09 -32.92
C ARG A 444 -20.35 -15.21 -31.96
N ALA A 445 -19.06 -15.45 -31.81
CA ALA A 445 -18.55 -16.63 -31.11
C ALA A 445 -17.20 -16.36 -30.43
N ARG A 446 -16.79 -17.28 -29.56
CA ARG A 446 -15.49 -17.30 -28.88
C ARG A 446 -14.85 -18.68 -28.97
N HIS A 447 -13.53 -18.69 -28.99
CA HIS A 447 -12.70 -19.89 -28.88
C HIS A 447 -11.54 -19.60 -27.92
N TRP A 448 -11.59 -20.16 -26.71
CA TRP A 448 -10.53 -20.02 -25.71
C TRP A 448 -9.56 -21.17 -25.70
N HIS A 449 -8.30 -20.84 -25.43
CA HIS A 449 -7.18 -21.76 -25.25
C HIS A 449 -6.61 -21.45 -23.86
N ILE A 450 -6.77 -22.39 -22.93
CA ILE A 450 -6.38 -22.22 -21.54
C ILE A 450 -5.25 -23.21 -21.27
N HIS A 451 -4.04 -22.67 -21.11
CA HIS A 451 -2.84 -23.48 -21.00
C HIS A 451 -2.46 -23.69 -19.53
N ASP A 452 -2.34 -24.95 -19.12
CA ASP A 452 -1.81 -25.36 -17.81
C ASP A 452 -0.34 -25.78 -17.95
N SER A 453 0.58 -24.89 -17.62
CA SER A 453 2.02 -25.09 -17.64
C SER A 453 2.52 -26.17 -16.69
N ILE A 454 1.75 -26.55 -15.64
CA ILE A 454 2.12 -27.67 -14.77
C ILE A 454 1.80 -29.00 -15.45
N LYS A 455 0.63 -29.10 -16.09
CA LYS A 455 0.21 -30.34 -16.76
C LYS A 455 0.74 -30.47 -18.18
N GLY A 456 1.14 -29.36 -18.80
CA GLY A 456 1.45 -29.30 -20.23
C GLY A 456 0.21 -29.53 -21.12
N GLU A 457 -0.98 -29.25 -20.60
CA GLU A 457 -2.27 -29.49 -21.28
C GLU A 457 -2.92 -28.15 -21.65
N THR A 458 -3.66 -28.13 -22.76
CA THR A 458 -4.45 -26.98 -23.22
C THR A 458 -5.92 -27.36 -23.27
N ASP A 459 -6.73 -26.67 -22.47
CA ASP A 459 -8.19 -26.78 -22.54
C ASP A 459 -8.74 -25.86 -23.64
N HIS A 460 -9.65 -26.40 -24.46
CA HIS A 460 -10.31 -25.66 -25.53
C HIS A 460 -11.79 -25.42 -25.20
N VAL A 461 -12.22 -24.16 -25.23
CA VAL A 461 -13.62 -23.79 -24.98
C VAL A 461 -14.18 -23.03 -26.17
N ASN A 462 -15.12 -23.65 -26.88
CA ASN A 462 -15.83 -23.06 -28.01
C ASN A 462 -17.28 -22.73 -27.61
N GLY A 463 -17.80 -21.58 -28.02
CA GLY A 463 -19.19 -21.23 -27.77
C GLY A 463 -19.65 -19.94 -28.44
N LEU A 464 -20.97 -19.78 -28.53
CA LEU A 464 -21.59 -18.55 -29.05
C LEU A 464 -21.55 -17.43 -28.01
N GLY A 465 -21.38 -16.20 -28.50
CA GLY A 465 -21.30 -14.99 -27.69
C GLY A 465 -20.25 -15.05 -26.56
N VAL A 466 -20.39 -14.16 -25.59
CA VAL A 466 -19.65 -14.16 -24.32
C VAL A 466 -20.62 -13.93 -23.18
N ILE A 467 -20.68 -14.87 -22.23
CA ILE A 467 -21.61 -14.86 -21.08
C ILE A 467 -23.08 -14.55 -21.44
N GLY A 468 -23.54 -14.96 -22.64
CA GLY A 468 -24.89 -14.71 -23.15
C GLY A 468 -25.06 -13.42 -23.96
N TYR A 469 -24.02 -12.59 -24.08
CA TYR A 469 -24.02 -11.36 -24.88
C TYR A 469 -23.33 -11.53 -26.24
N TYR A 470 -23.81 -10.75 -27.21
CA TYR A 470 -23.34 -10.61 -28.59
C TYR A 470 -23.09 -9.12 -28.88
N PRO A 471 -22.10 -8.48 -28.23
CA PRO A 471 -21.91 -7.04 -28.33
C PRO A 471 -21.71 -6.57 -29.77
N LEU A 472 -22.47 -5.56 -30.17
CA LEU A 472 -22.25 -4.79 -31.40
C LEU A 472 -21.36 -3.60 -31.08
N LEU A 473 -20.26 -3.46 -31.82
CA LEU A 473 -19.26 -2.42 -31.62
C LEU A 473 -19.35 -1.37 -32.73
N LYS A 474 -19.20 -0.11 -32.31
CA LYS A 474 -19.12 1.07 -33.16
C LYS A 474 -18.06 2.01 -32.57
N GLU A 475 -17.53 2.93 -33.37
CA GLU A 475 -16.49 3.86 -32.90
C GLU A 475 -16.99 4.65 -31.68
N GLY A 476 -16.33 4.46 -30.53
CA GLY A 476 -16.66 5.15 -29.27
C GLY A 476 -17.90 4.62 -28.52
N CYS A 477 -18.60 3.61 -29.04
CA CYS A 477 -19.78 3.05 -28.40
C CYS A 477 -19.99 1.55 -28.69
N TYR A 478 -20.83 0.91 -27.88
CA TYR A 478 -21.22 -0.48 -28.06
C TYR A 478 -22.69 -0.68 -27.69
N ARG A 479 -23.25 -1.80 -28.11
CA ARG A 479 -24.58 -2.26 -27.73
C ARG A 479 -24.47 -3.69 -27.20
N ALA A 480 -24.93 -3.94 -25.98
CA ALA A 480 -24.84 -5.26 -25.36
C ALA A 480 -26.07 -6.11 -25.72
N ASP A 481 -26.09 -6.64 -26.94
CA ASP A 481 -27.18 -7.50 -27.41
C ASP A 481 -27.12 -8.89 -26.76
N THR A 482 -28.26 -9.54 -26.62
CA THR A 482 -28.42 -10.96 -26.26
C THR A 482 -29.20 -11.66 -27.38
N GLU A 483 -29.46 -12.96 -27.25
CA GLU A 483 -30.29 -13.67 -28.24
C GLU A 483 -31.73 -13.12 -28.31
N GLU A 484 -32.26 -12.67 -27.17
CA GLU A 484 -33.65 -12.27 -27.03
C GLU A 484 -33.86 -10.75 -27.07
N HIS A 485 -32.81 -9.97 -26.76
CA HIS A 485 -32.93 -8.53 -26.55
C HIS A 485 -31.81 -7.75 -27.22
N VAL A 486 -32.18 -6.72 -27.98
CA VAL A 486 -31.27 -5.71 -28.52
C VAL A 486 -31.03 -4.66 -27.46
N GLY A 487 -29.78 -4.52 -27.02
CA GLY A 487 -29.43 -3.61 -25.93
C GLY A 487 -29.51 -2.14 -26.32
N GLU A 488 -29.23 -1.25 -25.37
CA GLU A 488 -29.09 0.19 -25.63
C GLU A 488 -27.65 0.53 -26.06
N GLU A 489 -27.49 1.57 -26.89
CA GLU A 489 -26.17 2.10 -27.26
C GLU A 489 -25.54 2.78 -26.03
N LYS A 490 -24.35 2.32 -25.64
CA LYS A 490 -23.56 2.82 -24.51
C LYS A 490 -22.23 3.34 -25.01
N SER A 491 -21.75 4.45 -24.47
CA SER A 491 -20.41 4.96 -24.80
C SER A 491 -19.33 4.10 -24.12
N GLY A 492 -18.18 3.98 -24.79
CA GLY A 492 -16.98 3.39 -24.22
C GLY A 492 -16.76 1.93 -24.63
N VAL A 493 -16.52 1.08 -23.64
CA VAL A 493 -15.95 -0.26 -23.83
C VAL A 493 -16.90 -1.33 -23.32
N PHE A 494 -17.19 -2.34 -24.14
CA PHE A 494 -17.91 -3.52 -23.66
C PHE A 494 -16.97 -4.33 -22.76
N THR A 495 -17.38 -4.56 -21.51
CA THR A 495 -16.58 -5.30 -20.53
C THR A 495 -17.39 -6.44 -19.97
N TYR A 496 -16.78 -7.62 -19.89
CA TYR A 496 -17.37 -8.74 -19.18
C TYR A 496 -16.34 -9.46 -18.32
N GLN A 497 -16.84 -10.11 -17.27
CA GLN A 497 -16.04 -10.86 -16.31
C GLN A 497 -16.51 -12.31 -16.29
N SER A 498 -15.57 -13.23 -16.20
CA SER A 498 -15.85 -14.66 -16.03
C SER A 498 -14.69 -15.31 -15.28
N CYS A 499 -14.74 -16.62 -15.05
CA CYS A 499 -13.77 -17.33 -14.24
C CYS A 499 -13.20 -18.55 -14.94
N THR A 500 -12.00 -18.93 -14.51
CA THR A 500 -11.37 -20.20 -14.91
C THR A 500 -10.86 -20.95 -13.69
N GLY A 501 -10.67 -22.26 -13.88
CA GLY A 501 -10.21 -23.18 -12.85
C GLY A 501 -8.78 -22.93 -12.39
N PRO A 502 -8.31 -23.70 -11.39
CA PRO A 502 -6.90 -23.70 -11.02
C PRO A 502 -6.06 -24.20 -12.20
N GLY A 503 -5.05 -23.42 -12.53
CA GLY A 503 -4.06 -23.69 -13.56
C GLY A 503 -2.93 -22.69 -13.40
N HIS A 504 -1.72 -23.08 -13.76
CA HIS A 504 -0.61 -22.15 -13.91
C HIS A 504 -0.39 -21.98 -15.39
N GLY A 505 -0.13 -20.79 -15.91
CA GLY A 505 0.13 -20.62 -17.35
C GLY A 505 -0.54 -19.37 -17.88
N PHE A 506 -1.21 -19.50 -19.02
CA PHE A 506 -1.80 -18.36 -19.71
C PHE A 506 -3.14 -18.70 -20.35
N PHE A 507 -3.93 -17.66 -20.55
CA PHE A 507 -5.22 -17.69 -21.19
C PHE A 507 -5.12 -16.84 -22.46
N GLU A 508 -5.56 -17.41 -23.58
CA GLU A 508 -5.63 -16.71 -24.87
C GLU A 508 -6.83 -17.20 -25.68
N GLY A 509 -7.02 -16.65 -26.88
CA GLY A 509 -7.95 -17.22 -27.84
C GLY A 509 -8.37 -16.25 -28.93
N THR A 510 -9.52 -16.54 -29.54
CA THR A 510 -10.09 -15.72 -30.60
C THR A 510 -11.57 -15.44 -30.37
N LEU A 511 -12.00 -14.28 -30.85
CA LEU A 511 -13.38 -13.85 -30.90
C LEU A 511 -13.80 -13.72 -32.36
N THR A 512 -14.85 -14.41 -32.77
CA THR A 512 -15.38 -14.31 -34.13
C THR A 512 -16.38 -13.19 -34.21
N PHE A 513 -16.14 -12.22 -35.09
CA PHE A 513 -17.03 -11.09 -35.37
C PHE A 513 -17.58 -11.16 -36.79
N VAL A 514 -18.74 -10.56 -37.00
CA VAL A 514 -19.31 -10.30 -38.33
C VAL A 514 -19.41 -8.79 -38.59
N PRO A 515 -19.01 -8.29 -39.77
CA PRO A 515 -19.28 -6.91 -40.19
C PRO A 515 -20.78 -6.60 -40.20
N GLY A 516 -21.18 -5.42 -39.70
CA GLY A 516 -22.58 -5.04 -39.56
C GLY A 516 -23.18 -5.56 -38.26
N SER A 517 -24.29 -6.29 -38.37
CA SER A 517 -24.99 -6.95 -37.25
C SER A 517 -25.22 -8.43 -37.58
N LEU A 518 -25.49 -9.26 -36.58
CA LEU A 518 -25.81 -10.68 -36.79
C LEU A 518 -27.05 -10.87 -37.68
N GLN A 519 -28.03 -9.96 -37.58
CA GLN A 519 -29.25 -10.02 -38.40
C GLN A 519 -29.03 -9.49 -39.82
N ASN A 520 -28.18 -8.47 -39.98
CA ASN A 520 -27.86 -7.85 -41.26
C ASN A 520 -26.33 -7.78 -41.44
N PRO A 521 -25.67 -8.92 -41.77
CA PRO A 521 -24.24 -8.95 -41.97
C PRO A 521 -23.88 -8.25 -43.28
N THR A 522 -22.84 -7.40 -43.26
CA THR A 522 -22.36 -6.67 -44.44
C THR A 522 -21.10 -7.28 -45.04
N GLY A 523 -20.64 -8.41 -44.51
CA GLY A 523 -19.43 -9.11 -44.95
C GLY A 523 -19.25 -10.45 -44.25
N ASN A 524 -18.15 -11.14 -44.57
CA ASN A 524 -17.80 -12.43 -43.98
C ASN A 524 -17.29 -12.27 -42.54
N ASP A 525 -17.44 -13.34 -41.77
CA ASP A 525 -16.86 -13.44 -40.42
C ASP A 525 -15.35 -13.22 -40.44
N PHE A 526 -14.82 -12.67 -39.36
CA PHE A 526 -13.39 -12.51 -39.12
C PHE A 526 -13.04 -12.76 -37.65
N GLU A 527 -11.81 -13.20 -37.42
CA GLU A 527 -11.31 -13.47 -36.07
C GLU A 527 -10.61 -12.23 -35.52
N VAL A 528 -10.88 -11.93 -34.27
CA VAL A 528 -10.20 -10.93 -33.46
C VAL A 528 -9.42 -11.66 -32.38
N GLU A 529 -8.13 -11.34 -32.28
CA GLU A 529 -7.22 -12.00 -31.35
C GLU A 529 -7.47 -11.54 -29.90
N VAL A 530 -7.33 -12.47 -28.97
CA VAL A 530 -7.15 -12.21 -27.54
C VAL A 530 -5.76 -12.69 -27.16
N ALA A 531 -4.81 -11.76 -27.11
CA ALA A 531 -3.42 -12.05 -26.79
C ALA A 531 -3.28 -12.73 -25.41
N PRO A 532 -2.25 -13.58 -25.22
CA PRO A 532 -2.06 -14.34 -23.99
C PRO A 532 -1.84 -13.44 -22.77
N PHE A 533 -2.58 -13.73 -21.68
CA PHE A 533 -2.37 -13.13 -20.36
C PHE A 533 -2.22 -14.20 -19.28
N THR A 534 -1.45 -13.89 -18.24
CA THR A 534 -1.02 -14.89 -17.24
C THR A 534 -2.14 -15.26 -16.26
N LEU A 535 -2.19 -16.55 -15.93
CA LEU A 535 -2.89 -17.13 -14.80
C LEU A 535 -1.83 -17.47 -13.73
N ASN A 536 -1.48 -16.47 -12.91
CA ASN A 536 -0.45 -16.61 -11.88
C ASN A 536 -1.08 -16.90 -10.50
N SER A 537 -0.98 -18.15 -10.06
CA SER A 537 -1.50 -18.63 -8.76
C SER A 537 -0.55 -18.35 -7.60
N ASN A 538 0.69 -17.92 -7.89
CA ASN A 538 1.67 -17.48 -6.91
C ASN A 538 2.02 -16.01 -7.13
N PRO A 539 1.03 -15.08 -7.09
CA PRO A 539 1.33 -13.67 -7.24
C PRO A 539 2.19 -13.22 -6.06
N GLN A 540 3.12 -12.30 -6.31
CA GLN A 540 3.95 -11.73 -5.25
C GLN A 540 3.13 -10.99 -4.19
N PHE A 541 1.91 -10.56 -4.55
CA PHE A 541 1.00 -9.84 -3.68
C PHE A 541 -0.46 -10.24 -3.95
N LEU A 542 -1.26 -10.35 -2.88
CA LEU A 542 -2.70 -10.63 -2.91
C LEU A 542 -3.49 -9.40 -2.44
N TYR A 543 -4.57 -9.05 -3.14
CA TYR A 543 -5.50 -7.95 -2.79
C TYR A 543 -6.92 -8.37 -3.01
#